data_AF-A0A1V4DIU8-F1
#
_entry.id   AF-A0A1V4DIU8-F1
#
_cell.length_a   1.000
_cell.length_b   1.000
_cell.length_c   1.000
_cell.angle_alpha   90.00
_cell.angle_beta   90.00
_cell.angle_gamma   90.00
#
_symmetry.space_group_name_H-M   'P 1'
#
loop_
_entity.id
_entity.type
_entity.pdbx_description
1 polymer ?
#
loop_
_entity_poly.entity_id
_entity_poly.type
_entity_poly.pdbx_seq_one_letter_code
_entity_poly.pdbx_strand_id
1 'polypeptide(L)'
;MLEQSRVAGTVILNQQDGHKKFLVQKKDDTVSFIQTTINNNYTSLACILEKLTQSAGLDSDVMDLVELTNINVENEKLPLFVFSLDEECIDYSSLNPEILWEEPATLRMVLQDFNVSGVPFLN
;
A
#
# COMPACT_ATOMS: atom_id res chain seq x y z
N MET A 1 -5.36 25.63 -6.38
CA MET A 1 -5.52 24.16 -6.46
C MET A 1 -4.86 23.63 -5.21
N LEU A 2 -5.55 22.86 -4.37
CA LEU A 2 -4.90 22.18 -3.26
C LEU A 2 -4.00 21.10 -3.91
N GLU A 3 -2.69 21.32 -3.86
CA GLU A 3 -1.72 20.31 -4.26
C GLU A 3 -1.94 19.07 -3.40
N GLN A 4 -2.04 17.89 -4.03
CA GLN A 4 -2.12 16.64 -3.29
C GLN A 4 -0.87 16.53 -2.42
N SER A 5 -1.07 16.54 -1.10
CA SER A 5 0.03 16.59 -0.15
C SER A 5 0.46 15.20 0.31
N ARG A 6 -0.37 14.18 0.07
CA ARG A 6 -0.20 12.81 0.54
C ARG A 6 -0.43 11.80 -0.56
N VAL A 7 0.24 10.65 -0.43
CA VAL A 7 0.10 9.47 -1.29
C VAL A 7 0.05 8.21 -0.42
N ALA A 8 -0.74 7.23 -0.86
CA ALA A 8 -0.87 5.93 -0.21
C ALA A 8 -0.31 4.81 -1.09
N GLY A 9 0.08 3.71 -0.45
CA GLY A 9 0.65 2.53 -1.10
C GLY A 9 0.30 1.24 -0.38
N THR A 10 0.19 0.17 -1.16
CA THR A 10 0.10 -1.21 -0.68
C THR A 10 0.78 -2.14 -1.67
N VAL A 11 1.07 -3.37 -1.24
CA VAL A 11 1.69 -4.38 -2.07
C VAL A 11 0.89 -5.67 -1.96
N ILE A 12 0.65 -6.31 -3.09
CA ILE A 12 0.07 -7.64 -3.21
C ILE A 12 1.21 -8.64 -3.16
N LEU A 13 1.24 -9.46 -2.13
CA LEU A 13 2.11 -10.61 -2.06
C LEU A 13 1.44 -11.79 -2.78
N ASN A 14 2.02 -12.23 -3.90
CA ASN A 14 1.62 -13.48 -4.52
C ASN A 14 2.34 -14.63 -3.79
N GLN A 15 1.58 -15.43 -3.05
CA GLN A 15 2.13 -16.57 -2.34
C GLN A 15 2.25 -17.78 -3.27
N GLN A 16 3.21 -18.66 -2.99
CA GLN A 16 3.46 -19.84 -3.82
C GLN A 16 2.29 -20.83 -3.83
N ASP A 17 1.44 -20.80 -2.80
CA ASP A 17 0.23 -21.61 -2.68
C ASP A 17 -0.96 -21.08 -3.50
N GLY A 18 -0.78 -19.97 -4.22
CA GLY A 18 -1.81 -19.31 -5.04
C GLY A 18 -2.69 -18.33 -4.26
N HIS A 19 -2.48 -18.19 -2.95
CA HIS A 19 -3.13 -17.17 -2.14
C HIS A 19 -2.45 -15.81 -2.30
N LYS A 20 -3.14 -14.76 -1.86
CA LYS A 20 -2.66 -13.37 -1.94
C LYS A 20 -2.79 -12.71 -0.59
N LYS A 21 -1.74 -12.00 -0.20
CA LYS A 21 -1.76 -11.11 0.97
C LYS A 21 -1.52 -9.67 0.56
N PHE A 22 -1.88 -8.75 1.43
CA PHE A 22 -1.76 -7.32 1.20
C PHE A 22 -0.92 -6.69 2.31
N LEU A 23 -0.02 -5.82 1.89
CA LEU A 23 0.81 -5.05 2.80
C LEU A 23 0.00 -3.94 3.44
N VAL A 24 -0.03 -3.95 4.76
CA VAL A 24 -0.66 -2.91 5.56
C VAL A 24 0.28 -2.47 6.68
N GLN A 25 0.07 -1.26 7.17
CA GLN A 25 0.75 -0.74 8.34
C GLN A 25 -0.21 -0.80 9.52
N LYS A 26 0.26 -1.41 10.62
CA LYS A 26 -0.38 -1.32 11.92
C LYS A 26 0.18 -0.11 12.65
N LYS A 27 -0.72 0.79 13.08
CA LYS A 27 -0.38 1.91 13.95
C LYS A 27 -1.38 1.94 15.08
N ASP A 28 -0.87 1.82 16.30
CA ASP A 28 -1.67 1.58 17.50
C ASP A 28 -2.59 0.35 17.34
N ASP A 29 -3.90 0.52 17.41
CA ASP A 29 -4.92 -0.52 17.20
C ASP A 29 -5.61 -0.42 15.83
N THR A 30 -5.07 0.37 14.91
CA THR A 30 -5.62 0.55 13.57
C THR A 30 -4.72 -0.03 12.50
N VAL A 31 -5.34 -0.57 11.45
CA VAL A 31 -4.67 -1.08 10.26
C VAL A 31 -4.98 -0.13 9.11
N SER A 32 -3.97 0.25 8.34
CA SER A 32 -4.12 1.22 7.26
C SER A 32 -3.15 0.95 6.11
N PHE A 33 -3.39 1.59 4.97
CA PHE A 33 -2.38 1.64 3.91
C PHE A 33 -1.18 2.45 4.36
N ILE A 34 -0.01 2.12 3.82
CA ILE A 34 1.20 2.91 4.05
C ILE A 34 1.01 4.26 3.38
N GLN A 35 1.28 5.34 4.10
CA GLN A 35 1.12 6.71 3.60
C GLN A 35 2.41 7.51 3.79
N THR A 36 2.61 8.48 2.91
CA THR A 36 3.68 9.48 3.06
C THR A 36 3.26 10.82 2.46
N THR A 37 3.96 11.88 2.88
CA THR A 37 3.83 13.22 2.29
C THR A 37 4.58 13.27 0.96
N ILE A 38 3.96 13.89 -0.04
CA ILE A 38 4.59 14.12 -1.35
C ILE A 38 5.62 15.23 -1.19
N ASN A 39 6.87 14.93 -1.51
CA ASN A 39 7.94 15.92 -1.60
C ASN A 39 7.89 16.57 -2.99
N ASN A 40 7.82 17.91 -3.04
CA ASN A 40 7.71 18.66 -4.31
C ASN A 40 8.89 18.43 -5.28
N ASN A 41 10.00 17.85 -4.82
CA ASN A 41 11.14 17.50 -5.67
C ASN A 41 10.97 16.12 -6.37
N TYR A 42 9.98 15.32 -5.97
CA TYR A 42 9.78 13.95 -6.44
C TYR A 42 8.34 13.71 -6.88
N THR A 43 8.12 12.69 -7.70
CA THR A 43 6.76 12.25 -8.03
C THR A 43 6.12 11.56 -6.84
N SER A 44 4.78 11.54 -6.79
CA SER A 44 4.04 10.78 -5.77
C SER A 44 4.42 9.29 -5.76
N LEU A 45 4.63 8.71 -6.95
CA LEU A 45 5.12 7.34 -7.13
C LEU A 45 6.49 7.14 -6.47
N ALA A 46 7.45 8.04 -6.72
CA ALA A 46 8.79 7.93 -6.14
C ALA A 46 8.74 8.04 -4.61
N CYS A 47 7.93 8.96 -4.07
CA CYS A 47 7.76 9.12 -2.63
C CYS A 47 7.20 7.86 -1.97
N ILE A 48 6.15 7.25 -2.56
CA ILE A 48 5.55 6.05 -1.97
C ILE A 48 6.43 4.82 -2.14
N LEU A 49 7.13 4.69 -3.27
CA LEU A 49 8.07 3.61 -3.50
C LEU A 49 9.21 3.65 -2.48
N GLU A 50 9.81 4.84 -2.26
CA GLU A 50 10.82 5.05 -1.21
C GLU A 50 10.26 4.72 0.18
N LYS A 51 9.01 5.10 0.47
CA LYS A 51 8.39 4.78 1.75
C LYS A 51 8.23 3.27 1.95
N LEU A 52 7.83 2.54 0.91
CA LEU A 52 7.70 1.08 0.93
C LEU A 52 9.07 0.42 1.15
N THR A 53 10.11 0.85 0.44
CA THR A 53 11.45 0.27 0.63
C THR A 53 12.01 0.55 2.02
N GLN A 54 11.90 1.80 2.51
CA GLN A 54 12.42 2.18 3.82
C GLN A 54 11.61 1.63 4.99
N SER A 55 10.27 1.62 4.90
CA SER A 55 9.41 1.29 6.04
C SER A 55 9.05 -0.18 6.11
N ALA A 56 8.96 -0.86 4.96
CA ALA A 56 8.62 -2.27 4.89
C ALA A 56 9.83 -3.16 4.55
N GLY A 57 10.99 -2.59 4.24
CA GLY A 57 12.18 -3.38 3.89
C GLY A 57 12.05 -4.12 2.56
N LEU A 58 11.17 -3.63 1.68
CA LEU A 58 10.93 -4.24 0.37
C LEU A 58 11.93 -3.74 -0.67
N ASP A 59 12.32 -4.61 -1.59
CA ASP A 59 13.13 -4.23 -2.74
C ASP A 59 12.23 -3.67 -3.85
N SER A 60 12.51 -2.45 -4.30
CA SER A 60 11.74 -1.82 -5.37
C SER A 60 11.97 -2.45 -6.74
N ASP A 61 13.12 -3.11 -6.96
CA ASP A 61 13.49 -3.66 -8.26
C ASP A 61 12.65 -4.90 -8.62
N VAL A 62 12.02 -5.51 -7.62
CA VAL A 62 11.15 -6.70 -7.74
C VAL A 62 9.67 -6.39 -7.52
N MET A 63 9.31 -5.10 -7.40
CA MET A 63 7.93 -4.65 -7.25
C MET A 63 7.38 -4.15 -8.59
N ASP A 64 6.27 -4.73 -9.03
CA ASP A 64 5.55 -4.28 -10.22
C ASP A 64 4.37 -3.40 -9.85
N LEU A 65 4.25 -2.21 -10.46
CA LEU A 65 3.06 -1.39 -10.31
C LEU A 65 1.90 -2.01 -11.10
N VAL A 66 0.86 -2.47 -10.41
CA VAL A 66 -0.28 -3.16 -11.04
C VAL A 66 -1.51 -2.28 -11.18
N GLU A 67 -1.72 -1.32 -10.27
CA GLU A 67 -2.91 -0.47 -10.27
C GLU A 67 -2.62 0.91 -9.67
N LEU A 68 -3.31 1.92 -10.21
CA LEU A 68 -3.31 3.28 -9.68
C LEU A 68 -4.76 3.75 -9.54
N THR A 69 -5.21 3.88 -8.29
CA THR A 69 -6.56 4.35 -7.97
C THR A 69 -6.52 5.58 -7.06
N ASN A 70 -7.69 6.13 -6.73
CA ASN A 70 -7.83 7.19 -5.74
C ASN A 70 -8.72 6.74 -4.59
N ILE A 71 -8.28 7.02 -3.36
CA ILE A 71 -9.00 6.73 -2.12
C ILE A 71 -9.38 8.04 -1.42
N ASN A 72 -10.43 8.03 -0.58
CA ASN A 72 -10.82 9.20 0.20
C ASN A 72 -10.44 9.02 1.67
N VAL A 73 -9.38 9.66 2.11
CA VAL A 73 -8.95 9.61 3.52
C VAL A 73 -9.28 10.95 4.17
N GLU A 74 -10.10 10.96 5.22
CA GLU A 74 -10.42 12.20 5.97
C GLU A 74 -10.95 13.36 5.08
N ASN A 75 -11.79 13.05 4.10
CA ASN A 75 -12.28 13.98 3.06
C ASN A 75 -11.21 14.53 2.09
N GLU A 76 -10.00 13.98 2.08
CA GLU A 76 -8.96 14.24 1.07
C GLU A 76 -8.90 13.10 0.05
N LYS A 77 -8.74 13.43 -1.24
CA LYS A 77 -8.50 12.45 -2.30
C LYS A 77 -7.00 12.14 -2.42
N LEU A 78 -6.61 10.94 -2.02
CA LEU A 78 -5.23 10.47 -2.09
C LEU A 78 -5.08 9.46 -3.24
N PRO A 79 -4.01 9.56 -4.05
CA PRO A 79 -3.64 8.48 -4.94
C PRO A 79 -3.19 7.26 -4.12
N LEU A 80 -3.65 6.08 -4.51
CA LEU A 80 -3.22 4.79 -3.99
C LEU A 80 -2.53 4.01 -5.09
N PHE A 81 -1.24 3.74 -4.88
CA PHE A 81 -0.45 2.87 -5.74
C PHE A 81 -0.48 1.44 -5.19
N VAL A 82 -0.85 0.49 -6.04
CA VAL A 82 -0.87 -0.94 -5.69
C VAL A 82 0.23 -1.60 -6.48
N PHE A 83 1.19 -2.18 -5.75
CA PHE A 83 2.25 -2.99 -6.34
C PHE A 83 1.96 -4.47 -6.17
N SER A 84 2.66 -5.33 -6.89
CA SER A 84 2.75 -6.76 -6.61
C SER A 84 4.20 -7.22 -6.50
N LEU A 85 4.43 -8.22 -5.68
CA LEU A 85 5.69 -8.96 -5.60
C LEU A 85 5.44 -10.41 -5.25
N ASP A 86 6.35 -11.29 -5.64
CA ASP A 86 6.27 -12.72 -5.36
C ASP A 86 6.96 -13.04 -4.02
N GLU A 87 6.43 -14.01 -3.29
CA GLU A 87 6.88 -14.38 -1.93
C GLU A 87 8.35 -14.79 -1.85
N GLU A 88 8.90 -15.31 -2.95
CA GLU A 88 10.32 -15.65 -3.06
C GLU A 88 11.26 -14.43 -3.02
N CYS A 89 10.74 -13.24 -3.31
CA CYS A 89 11.47 -11.99 -3.29
C CYS A 89 11.47 -11.32 -1.91
N ILE A 90 10.75 -11.85 -0.92
CA ILE A 90 10.71 -11.29 0.43
C ILE A 90 11.90 -11.74 1.27
N ASP A 91 12.66 -10.78 1.76
CA ASP A 91 13.53 -10.98 2.91
C ASP A 91 12.77 -10.69 4.21
N TYR A 92 12.23 -11.74 4.83
CA TYR A 92 11.48 -11.63 6.09
C TYR A 92 12.33 -11.11 7.25
N SER A 93 13.66 -11.20 7.18
CA SER A 93 14.56 -10.69 8.22
C SER A 93 14.66 -9.16 8.22
N SER A 94 14.31 -8.53 7.10
CA SER A 94 14.34 -7.08 6.89
C SER A 94 12.97 -6.41 7.06
N LEU A 95 11.91 -7.18 7.34
CA LEU A 95 10.57 -6.64 7.54
C LEU A 95 10.44 -5.89 8.87
N ASN A 96 9.82 -4.71 8.81
CA ASN A 96 9.46 -3.95 10.00
C ASN A 96 8.29 -4.62 10.74
N PRO A 97 8.35 -4.78 12.07
CA PRO A 97 7.27 -5.40 12.86
C PRO A 97 5.92 -4.64 12.82
N GLU A 98 5.91 -3.36 12.45
CA GLU A 98 4.68 -2.58 12.25
C GLU A 98 4.01 -2.83 10.89
N ILE A 99 4.66 -3.62 10.03
CA ILE A 99 4.18 -3.95 8.70
C ILE A 99 3.69 -5.38 8.70
N LEU A 100 2.44 -5.56 8.27
CA LEU A 100 1.75 -6.84 8.29
C LEU A 100 1.34 -7.24 6.88
N TRP A 101 1.41 -8.54 6.63
CA TRP A 101 0.83 -9.19 5.46
C TRP A 101 -0.54 -9.73 5.86
N GLU A 102 -1.59 -9.09 5.37
CA GLU A 102 -2.96 -9.36 5.76
C GLU A 102 -3.76 -9.99 4.62
N GLU A 103 -4.81 -10.71 4.99
CA GLU A 103 -5.69 -11.38 4.03
C GLU A 103 -6.55 -10.37 3.24
N PRO A 104 -7.07 -10.75 2.05
CA PRO A 104 -7.92 -9.87 1.24
C PRO A 104 -9.18 -9.38 1.98
N ALA A 105 -9.63 -10.10 3.01
CA ALA A 105 -10.75 -9.69 3.85
C ALA A 105 -10.41 -8.41 4.67
N THR A 106 -9.20 -8.35 5.25
CA THR A 106 -8.71 -7.17 5.97
C THR A 106 -8.59 -5.98 5.03
N LEU A 107 -8.09 -6.19 3.81
CA LEU A 107 -8.03 -5.13 2.78
C LEU A 107 -9.41 -4.50 2.52
N ARG A 108 -10.47 -5.31 2.41
CA ARG A 108 -11.83 -4.80 2.19
C ARG A 108 -12.29 -3.91 3.34
N MET A 109 -11.95 -4.25 4.58
CA MET A 109 -12.25 -3.40 5.74
C MET A 109 -11.48 -2.08 5.66
N VAL A 110 -10.18 -2.13 5.38
CA VAL A 110 -9.34 -0.93 5.21
C VAL A 110 -9.88 -0.02 4.10
N LEU A 111 -10.30 -0.58 2.97
CA LEU A 111 -10.91 0.17 1.86
C LEU A 111 -12.29 0.77 2.23
N GLN A 112 -13.07 0.10 3.08
CA GLN A 112 -14.34 0.63 3.57
C GLN A 112 -14.12 1.87 4.46
N ASP A 113 -13.10 1.82 5.33
CA ASP A 113 -12.73 2.94 6.19
C ASP A 113 -12.28 4.16 5.38
N PHE A 114 -11.66 3.94 4.21
CA PHE A 114 -11.20 4.99 3.30
C PHE A 114 -12.22 5.42 2.22
N ASN A 115 -13.50 5.08 2.38
CA ASN A 115 -14.61 5.46 1.48
C ASN A 115 -14.20 5.50 -0.02
N VAL A 116 -13.60 4.40 -0.49
CA VAL A 116 -12.96 4.37 -1.80
C VAL A 116 -14.03 4.36 -2.88
N SER A 117 -14.20 5.52 -3.53
CA SER A 117 -15.10 5.70 -4.66
C SER A 117 -14.46 5.10 -5.92
N GLY A 118 -14.42 3.78 -6.04
CA GLY A 118 -13.86 3.16 -7.25
C GLY A 118 -13.44 1.69 -7.20
N VAL A 119 -13.51 1.01 -6.06
CA VAL A 119 -13.21 -0.44 -6.03
C VAL A 119 -14.44 -1.19 -6.51
N PRO A 120 -14.39 -1.94 -7.62
CA PRO A 120 -15.47 -2.84 -7.95
C PRO A 120 -15.59 -3.86 -6.82
N PHE A 121 -16.78 -3.98 -6.24
CA PHE A 121 -17.09 -5.09 -5.34
C PHE A 121 -16.92 -6.38 -6.16
N LEU A 122 -15.78 -7.05 -5.97
CA LEU A 122 -15.60 -8.42 -6.44
C LEU A 122 -16.48 -9.30 -5.56
N ASN A 123 -17.75 -9.41 -5.98
CA ASN A 123 -18.71 -10.41 -5.50
C ASN A 123 -18.28 -11.80 -5.96
#